data_AF-A0ABD5DEV2-F1
#
_entry.id   AF-A0ABD5DEV2-F1
#
_cell.length_a   1.000
_cell.length_b   1.000
_cell.length_c   1.000
_cell.angle_alpha   90.00
_cell.angle_beta   90.00
_cell.angle_gamma   90.00
#
_symmetry.space_group_name_H-M   'P 1'
#
loop_
_entity.id
_entity.type
_entity.pdbx_description
1 polymer ?
#
loop_
_entity_poly.entity_id
_entity_poly.type
_entity_poly.pdbx_seq_one_letter_code
_entity_poly.pdbx_strand_id
1 'polypeptide(L)'
;VLDEADEMLRMGFIEDVETIMAQIPEGHQTALFSATMPEAIRRITRRFMKEPQEVRIQSSVTTRPDISQSYWTAYGMRKNEALVRFLEAEDFDAAIIFVRTKNATLEVAEALERN
;
A
#
# COMPACT_ATOMS: atom_id res chain seq x y z
N VAL A 1 -19.63 -1.15 -6.05
CA VAL A 1 -18.40 -1.78 -5.49
C VAL A 1 -17.62 -0.67 -4.81
N LEU A 2 -17.11 -0.90 -3.60
CA LEU A 2 -16.19 0.00 -2.88
C LEU A 2 -14.86 -0.74 -2.73
N ASP A 3 -13.81 -0.26 -3.36
CA ASP A 3 -12.48 -0.88 -3.33
C ASP A 3 -11.50 -0.01 -2.53
N GLU A 4 -10.50 -0.62 -1.91
CA GLU A 4 -9.51 0.04 -1.04
C GLU A 4 -10.16 0.98 0.00
N ALA A 5 -11.22 0.52 0.66
CA ALA A 5 -12.03 1.37 1.55
C ALA A 5 -11.23 1.97 2.72
N ASP A 6 -10.12 1.35 3.12
CA ASP A 6 -9.21 1.88 4.12
C ASP A 6 -8.25 2.96 3.59
N GLU A 7 -7.89 2.95 2.31
CA GLU A 7 -7.24 4.09 1.66
C GLU A 7 -8.21 5.26 1.54
N MET A 8 -9.47 5.02 1.16
CA MET A 8 -10.48 6.09 1.11
C MET A 8 -10.65 6.79 2.47
N LEU A 9 -10.58 6.02 3.56
CA LEU A 9 -10.55 6.59 4.92
C LEU A 9 -9.27 7.40 5.17
N ARG A 10 -8.09 6.92 4.76
CA ARG A 10 -6.82 7.66 4.88
C ARG A 10 -6.84 8.98 4.11
N MET A 11 -7.51 9.02 2.96
CA MET A 11 -7.67 10.21 2.13
C MET A 11 -8.74 11.18 2.67
N GLY A 12 -9.53 10.78 3.67
CA GLY A 12 -10.58 11.61 4.25
C GLY A 12 -11.91 11.57 3.49
N PHE A 13 -12.09 10.65 2.54
CA PHE A 13 -13.30 10.57 1.69
C PHE A 13 -14.50 9.87 2.34
N ILE A 14 -14.49 9.70 3.66
CA ILE A 14 -15.52 8.90 4.33
C ILE A 14 -16.92 9.52 4.17
N GLU A 15 -17.02 10.85 4.25
CA GLU A 15 -18.29 11.58 4.12
C GLU A 15 -18.81 11.55 2.68
N ASP A 16 -17.90 11.67 1.70
CA ASP A 16 -18.23 11.56 0.29
C ASP A 16 -18.77 10.16 -0.05
N VAL A 17 -18.13 9.11 0.47
CA VAL A 17 -18.59 7.73 0.31
C VAL A 17 -19.98 7.54 0.91
N GLU A 18 -20.22 8.01 2.14
CA GLU A 18 -21.55 7.89 2.75
C GLU A 18 -22.62 8.63 1.94
N THR A 19 -22.28 9.81 1.38
CA THR A 19 -23.18 10.60 0.54
C THR A 19 -23.52 9.88 -0.75
N ILE A 20 -22.52 9.32 -1.45
CA ILE A 20 -22.72 8.55 -2.68
C ILE A 20 -23.58 7.32 -2.39
N MET A 21 -23.25 6.57 -1.33
CA MET A 21 -24.00 5.35 -0.97
C MET A 21 -25.45 5.62 -0.61
N ALA A 22 -25.75 6.78 0.01
CA ALA A 22 -27.11 7.19 0.33
C ALA A 22 -27.97 7.52 -0.91
N GLN A 23 -27.35 7.80 -2.05
CA GLN A 23 -28.04 8.10 -3.31
C GLN A 23 -28.24 6.86 -4.19
N ILE A 24 -27.67 5.71 -3.82
CA ILE A 24 -27.81 4.48 -4.61
C ILE A 24 -29.25 3.95 -4.48
N PRO A 25 -29.94 3.65 -5.60
CA PRO A 25 -31.29 3.09 -5.58
C PRO A 25 -31.40 1.81 -4.74
N GLU A 26 -32.55 1.55 -4.15
CA GLU A 26 -32.81 0.29 -3.44
C GLU A 26 -32.70 -0.93 -4.37
N GLY A 27 -32.45 -2.11 -3.79
CA GLY A 27 -32.36 -3.37 -4.55
C GLY A 27 -31.01 -3.62 -5.23
N HIS A 28 -29.93 -2.98 -4.78
CA HIS A 28 -28.58 -3.20 -5.29
C HIS A 28 -27.79 -4.19 -4.43
N GLN A 29 -26.73 -4.76 -5.03
CA GLN A 29 -25.72 -5.53 -4.31
C GLN A 29 -24.45 -4.69 -4.16
N THR A 30 -23.92 -4.68 -2.94
CA THR A 30 -22.66 -3.99 -2.62
C THR A 30 -21.57 -5.01 -2.30
N ALA A 31 -20.40 -4.83 -2.91
CA ALA A 31 -19.17 -5.48 -2.50
C ALA A 31 -18.23 -4.39 -1.96
N LEU A 32 -17.63 -4.64 -0.79
CA LEU A 32 -16.64 -3.77 -0.15
C LEU A 32 -15.34 -4.55 0.03
N PHE A 33 -14.26 -4.03 -0.50
CA PHE A 33 -12.91 -4.56 -0.39
C PHE A 33 -12.06 -3.60 0.44
N SER A 34 -11.33 -4.16 1.39
CA SER A 34 -10.47 -3.39 2.29
C SER A 34 -9.41 -4.30 2.89
N ALA A 35 -8.17 -3.81 2.98
CA ALA A 35 -7.09 -4.56 3.63
C ALA A 35 -7.25 -4.55 5.16
N THR A 36 -7.85 -3.50 5.71
CA THR A 36 -8.09 -3.34 7.14
C THR A 36 -9.56 -3.01 7.41
N MET A 37 -10.05 -3.30 8.62
CA MET A 37 -11.44 -3.05 9.01
C MET A 37 -11.57 -2.17 10.27
N PRO A 38 -11.13 -0.90 10.20
CA PRO A 38 -11.36 0.08 11.27
C PRO A 38 -12.86 0.35 11.47
N GLU A 39 -13.20 0.97 12.60
CA GLU A 39 -14.59 1.17 13.01
C GLU A 39 -15.42 1.97 11.99
N ALA A 40 -14.83 2.97 11.32
CA ALA A 40 -15.49 3.76 10.30
C ALA A 40 -16.01 2.90 9.13
N ILE A 41 -15.19 1.96 8.63
CA ILE A 41 -15.58 1.03 7.55
C ILE A 41 -16.64 0.04 8.06
N ARG A 42 -16.51 -0.44 9.29
CA ARG A 42 -17.52 -1.31 9.92
C ARG A 42 -18.87 -0.59 10.07
N ARG A 43 -18.88 0.73 10.26
CA ARG A 43 -20.12 1.51 10.27
C ARG A 43 -20.75 1.61 8.89
N ILE A 44 -19.95 1.84 7.84
CA ILE A 44 -20.45 1.87 6.45
C ILE A 44 -21.08 0.54 6.06
N THR A 45 -20.39 -0.59 6.31
CA THR A 45 -20.92 -1.93 6.00
C THR A 45 -22.27 -2.18 6.69
N ARG A 46 -22.40 -1.87 7.98
CA ARG A 46 -23.66 -2.06 8.73
C ARG A 46 -24.79 -1.15 8.25
N ARG A 47 -24.48 0.06 7.77
CA ARG A 47 -25.48 1.05 7.38
C ARG A 47 -26.00 0.84 5.95
N PHE A 48 -25.10 0.51 5.02
CA PHE A 48 -25.40 0.53 3.59
C PHE A 48 -25.39 -0.86 2.93
N MET A 49 -25.03 -1.92 3.65
CA MET A 49 -25.09 -3.28 3.11
C MET A 49 -26.17 -4.09 3.82
N LYS A 50 -26.89 -4.90 3.04
CA LYS A 50 -27.89 -5.83 3.54
C LYS A 50 -27.27 -7.21 3.74
N GLU A 51 -27.28 -7.69 4.99
CA GLU A 51 -26.80 -9.03 5.38
C GLU A 51 -25.42 -9.41 4.77
N PRO A 52 -24.38 -8.55 4.92
CA PRO A 52 -23.10 -8.76 4.26
C PRO A 52 -22.40 -10.01 4.78
N GLN A 53 -21.89 -10.83 3.86
CA GLN A 53 -21.02 -11.95 4.18
C GLN A 53 -19.57 -11.46 4.27
N GLU A 54 -18.94 -11.68 5.42
CA GLU A 54 -17.54 -11.29 5.62
C GLU A 54 -16.60 -12.44 5.22
N VAL A 55 -15.85 -12.23 4.13
CA VAL A 55 -14.80 -13.15 3.68
C VAL A 55 -13.45 -12.54 4.05
N ARG A 56 -12.74 -13.17 4.99
CA ARG A 56 -11.37 -12.79 5.36
C ARG A 56 -10.39 -13.82 4.85
N ILE A 57 -9.47 -13.39 4.00
CA ILE A 57 -8.29 -14.19 3.67
C ILE A 57 -7.34 -14.07 4.86
N GLN A 58 -7.13 -15.16 5.59
CA GLN A 58 -6.14 -15.18 6.67
C GLN A 58 -4.76 -14.95 6.05
N SER A 59 -4.09 -13.87 6.44
CA SER A 59 -2.65 -13.77 6.22
C SER A 59 -1.99 -14.80 7.13
N SER A 60 -1.26 -15.75 6.55
CA SER A 60 -0.36 -16.59 7.33
C SER A 60 0.66 -15.66 7.99
N VAL A 61 0.55 -15.49 9.31
CA VAL A 61 1.46 -14.65 10.13
C VAL A 61 2.87 -15.24 10.22
N THR A 62 3.11 -16.40 9.59
CA THR A 62 4.46 -16.83 9.28
C THR A 62 5.08 -15.76 8.39
N THR A 63 5.98 -14.96 8.96
CA THR A 63 7.04 -14.21 8.27
C THR A 63 7.25 -14.85 6.91
N ARG A 64 6.85 -14.18 5.82
CA ARG A 64 6.89 -14.76 4.47
C ARG A 64 8.26 -15.44 4.31
N PRO A 65 8.35 -16.77 4.29
CA PRO A 65 9.65 -17.42 4.20
C PRO A 65 10.33 -17.08 2.86
N ASP A 66 9.55 -16.57 1.90
CA ASP A 66 9.99 -16.26 0.54
C ASP A 66 10.55 -14.84 0.37
N ILE A 67 10.50 -13.96 1.38
CA ILE A 67 11.12 -12.62 1.31
C ILE A 67 12.28 -12.52 2.30
N SER A 68 13.50 -12.59 1.78
CA SER A 68 14.72 -12.27 2.53
C SER A 68 14.79 -10.77 2.78
N GLN A 69 14.81 -10.37 4.05
CA GLN A 69 14.92 -8.98 4.47
C GLN A 69 16.27 -8.72 5.13
N SER A 70 16.95 -7.66 4.71
CA SER A 70 18.24 -7.23 5.25
C SER A 70 18.22 -5.72 5.49
N TYR A 71 19.03 -5.23 6.42
CA TYR A 71 19.18 -3.80 6.67
C TYR A 71 20.65 -3.41 6.77
N TRP A 72 20.96 -2.19 6.32
CA TRP A 72 22.29 -1.62 6.44
C TRP A 72 22.20 -0.19 6.98
N THR A 73 22.81 0.04 8.14
CA THR A 73 22.97 1.37 8.71
C THR A 73 24.04 2.15 7.94
N ALA A 74 23.61 3.16 7.18
CA ALA A 74 24.49 4.10 6.48
C ALA A 74 24.29 5.53 7.00
N TYR A 75 25.39 6.27 7.16
CA TYR A 75 25.41 7.63 7.69
C TYR A 75 25.65 8.67 6.58
N GLY A 76 24.78 9.68 6.47
CA GLY A 76 24.97 10.84 5.56
C GLY A 76 24.94 10.51 4.06
N MET A 77 25.78 11.21 3.27
CA MET A 77 25.93 11.04 1.81
C MET A 77 26.35 9.63 1.37
N ARG A 78 26.76 8.78 2.31
CA ARG A 78 27.22 7.41 2.06
C ARG A 78 26.11 6.44 1.64
N LYS A 79 24.84 6.85 1.70
CA LYS A 79 23.72 5.99 1.28
C LYS A 79 23.75 5.68 -0.22
N ASN A 80 24.08 6.65 -1.07
CA ASN A 80 24.13 6.43 -2.52
C ASN A 80 25.33 5.54 -2.88
N GLU A 81 26.49 5.78 -2.29
CA GLU A 81 27.67 4.91 -2.48
C GLU A 81 27.42 3.49 -1.96
N ALA A 82 26.77 3.34 -0.81
CA ALA A 82 26.41 2.02 -0.27
C ALA A 82 25.41 1.29 -1.17
N LEU A 83 24.45 2.01 -1.76
CA LEU A 83 23.51 1.47 -2.73
C LEU A 83 24.22 0.97 -3.99
N VAL A 84 25.13 1.77 -4.57
CA VAL A 84 25.91 1.36 -5.76
C VAL A 84 26.68 0.07 -5.46
N ARG A 85 27.41 0.02 -4.35
CA ARG A 85 28.18 -1.17 -3.95
C ARG A 85 27.31 -2.39 -3.70
N PHE A 86 26.11 -2.19 -3.17
CA PHE A 86 25.15 -3.27 -2.97
C PHE A 86 24.69 -3.82 -4.33
N LEU A 87 24.34 -2.94 -5.26
CA LEU A 87 23.90 -3.33 -6.61
C LEU A 87 25.03 -3.98 -7.42
N GLU A 88 26.29 -3.59 -7.21
CA GLU A 88 27.44 -4.25 -7.86
C GLU A 88 27.71 -5.67 -7.34
N ALA A 89 27.30 -5.97 -6.10
CA ALA A 89 27.57 -7.25 -5.45
C ALA A 89 26.45 -8.27 -5.61
N GLU A 90 25.22 -7.82 -5.87
CA GLU A 90 24.04 -8.66 -6.01
C GLU A 90 23.76 -9.01 -7.48
N ASP A 91 23.31 -10.24 -7.73
CA ASP A 91 22.89 -10.69 -9.05
C ASP A 91 21.37 -10.46 -9.24
N PHE A 92 21.00 -9.61 -10.19
CA PHE A 92 19.60 -9.31 -10.49
C PHE A 92 19.41 -8.82 -11.94
N ASP A 93 18.26 -9.15 -12.54
CA ASP A 93 17.87 -8.63 -13.86
C ASP A 93 17.29 -7.21 -13.79
N ALA A 94 16.52 -6.93 -12.72
CA ALA A 94 15.89 -5.64 -12.50
C ALA A 94 15.65 -5.40 -11.00
N ALA A 95 15.79 -4.14 -10.57
CA ALA A 95 15.58 -3.71 -9.19
C ALA A 95 14.60 -2.52 -9.12
N ILE A 96 13.77 -2.49 -8.08
CA ILE A 96 12.91 -1.34 -7.75
C ILE A 96 13.46 -0.67 -6.50
N ILE A 97 13.79 0.63 -6.60
CA ILE A 97 14.38 1.41 -5.52
C ILE A 97 13.37 2.48 -5.07
N PHE A 98 12.93 2.40 -3.82
CA PHE A 98 12.01 3.37 -3.23
C PHE A 98 12.77 4.47 -2.49
N VAL A 99 12.47 5.73 -2.82
CA VAL A 99 12.99 6.92 -2.14
C VAL A 99 11.86 7.85 -1.72
N ARG A 100 12.13 8.76 -0.78
CA ARG A 100 11.10 9.57 -0.13
C ARG A 100 10.55 10.69 -1.01
N THR A 101 11.38 11.31 -1.84
CA THR A 101 11.00 12.52 -2.60
C THR A 101 11.28 12.33 -4.08
N LYS A 102 10.53 13.04 -4.92
CA LYS A 102 10.76 13.08 -6.37
C LYS A 102 12.14 13.65 -6.73
N ASN A 103 12.72 14.53 -5.91
CA ASN A 103 14.08 14.99 -6.18
C ASN A 103 15.10 13.87 -5.95
N ALA A 104 14.92 13.10 -4.87
CA ALA A 104 15.79 11.97 -4.55
C ALA A 104 15.74 10.88 -5.63
N THR A 105 14.64 10.71 -6.37
CA THR A 105 14.61 9.75 -7.50
C THR A 105 15.57 10.17 -8.60
N LEU A 106 15.67 11.48 -8.89
CA LEU A 106 16.60 12.01 -9.89
C LEU A 106 18.05 11.86 -9.42
N GLU A 107 18.32 12.21 -8.16
CA GLU A 107 19.67 12.06 -7.57
C GLU A 107 20.18 10.62 -7.61
N VAL A 108 19.31 9.64 -7.29
CA VAL A 108 19.67 8.22 -7.36
C VAL A 108 19.83 7.76 -8.81
N ALA A 109 18.94 8.16 -9.72
CA ALA A 109 19.04 7.81 -11.14
C ALA A 109 20.37 8.31 -11.75
N GLU A 110 20.71 9.58 -11.52
CA GLU A 110 21.99 10.14 -12.00
C GLU A 110 23.21 9.43 -11.40
N ALA A 111 23.15 9.02 -10.14
CA ALA A 111 24.24 8.28 -9.50
C ALA A 111 24.44 6.88 -10.11
N LEU A 112 23.35 6.25 -10.57
CA LEU A 112 23.38 4.93 -11.19
C LEU A 112 23.75 4.99 -12.68
N GLU A 113 23.39 6.05 -13.41
CA GLU A 113 23.77 6.23 -14.83
C GLU A 113 25.26 6.58 -15.03
N ARG A 114 25.91 7.16 -14.02
CA ARG A 114 27.32 7.58 -14.10
C ARG A 114 28.33 6.44 -13.88
N ASN A 115 27.87 5.29 -13.39
CA ASN A 115 28.67 4.06 -13.26
C ASN A 115 28.35 3.11 -14.42
#